data_AF-A0A8S8XMF6-F1
#
_entry.id   AF-A0A8S8XMF6-F1
#
_cell.length_a   1.000
_cell.length_b   1.000
_cell.length_c   1.000
_cell.angle_alpha   90.00
_cell.angle_beta   90.00
_cell.angle_gamma   90.00
#
_symmetry.space_group_name_H-M   'P 1'
#
loop_
_entity.id
_entity.type
_entity.pdbx_description
1 polymer ?
#
loop_
_entity_poly.entity_id
_entity_poly.type
_entity_poly.pdbx_seq_one_letter_code
_entity_poly.pdbx_strand_id
1 'polypeptide(L)'
;MAEKVMIELVEHGIPRDEAHEILRSASFEAVDKKIELIDVCSRTPEIAAAFSAEELEAMFDPMNHIGVSGEIVDEAVNLARLAVQ
;
A
#
# COMPACT_ATOMS: atom_id res chain seq x y z
N MET A 1 -1.96 3.86 2.88
CA MET A 1 -0.60 3.52 2.42
C MET A 1 -0.10 2.22 3.02
N ALA A 2 -0.18 2.01 4.35
CA ALA A 2 0.20 0.74 4.99
C ALA A 2 -0.42 -0.50 4.29
N GLU A 3 -1.69 -0.41 3.87
CA GLU A 3 -2.40 -1.50 3.17
C GLU A 3 -1.68 -2.03 1.92
N LYS A 4 -0.99 -1.18 1.15
CA LYS A 4 -0.26 -1.61 -0.06
C LYS A 4 0.83 -2.62 0.29
N VAL A 5 1.58 -2.39 1.38
CA VAL A 5 2.60 -3.32 1.87
C VAL A 5 1.98 -4.66 2.26
N MET A 6 0.82 -4.69 2.91
CA MET A 6 0.15 -5.96 3.25
C MET A 6 -0.29 -6.72 2.00
N ILE A 7 -0.83 -6.04 0.99
CA ILE A 7 -1.22 -6.66 -0.28
C ILE A 7 -0.01 -7.30 -0.95
N GLU A 8 1.12 -6.57 -1.02
CA GLU A 8 2.35 -7.05 -1.65
C GLU A 8 2.96 -8.23 -0.88
N LEU A 9 2.91 -8.24 0.46
CA LEU A 9 3.32 -9.39 1.27
C LEU A 9 2.50 -10.64 0.93
N VAL A 10 1.18 -10.47 0.74
CA VAL A 10 0.29 -11.56 0.32
C VAL A 10 0.63 -12.05 -1.08
N GLU A 11 0.92 -11.14 -2.02
CA GLU A 11 1.38 -11.49 -3.37
C GLU A 11 2.74 -12.20 -3.37
N HIS A 12 3.61 -11.90 -2.38
CA HIS A 12 4.85 -12.62 -2.12
C HIS A 12 4.68 -13.99 -1.45
N GLY A 13 3.45 -14.42 -1.21
CA GLY A 13 3.12 -15.75 -0.68
C GLY A 13 2.96 -15.83 0.83
N ILE A 14 2.97 -14.70 1.54
CA ILE A 14 2.70 -14.66 2.98
C ILE A 14 1.19 -14.79 3.22
N PRO A 15 0.72 -15.67 4.12
CA PRO A 15 -0.70 -15.76 4.45
C PRO A 15 -1.28 -14.42 4.89
N ARG A 16 -2.51 -14.11 4.44
CA ARG A 16 -3.15 -12.80 4.70
C ARG A 16 -3.20 -12.42 6.18
N ASP A 17 -3.51 -13.37 7.06
CA ASP A 17 -3.58 -13.10 8.50
C ASP A 17 -2.20 -12.76 9.08
N GLU A 18 -1.15 -13.41 8.58
CA GLU A 18 0.24 -13.15 8.97
C GLU A 18 0.74 -11.81 8.42
N ALA A 19 0.51 -11.53 7.14
CA ALA A 19 0.83 -10.25 6.51
C ALA A 19 0.14 -9.07 7.24
N HIS A 20 -1.12 -9.27 7.64
CA HIS A 20 -1.86 -8.28 8.41
C HIS A 20 -1.24 -8.07 9.80
N GLU A 21 -0.83 -9.12 10.51
CA GLU A 21 -0.23 -8.99 11.84
C GLU A 21 1.17 -8.36 11.80
N ILE A 22 1.98 -8.70 10.80
CA ILE A 22 3.29 -8.10 10.55
C ILE A 22 3.13 -6.58 10.36
N LEU A 23 2.25 -6.17 9.44
CA LEU A 23 2.02 -4.76 9.16
C LEU A 23 1.40 -4.01 10.35
N ARG A 24 0.48 -4.66 11.08
CA ARG A 24 -0.14 -4.10 12.28
C ARG A 24 0.91 -3.81 13.34
N SER A 25 1.80 -4.77 13.60
CA SER A 25 2.89 -4.62 14.58
C SER A 25 3.85 -3.50 14.19
N ALA A 26 4.29 -3.45 12.91
CA ALA A 26 5.12 -2.37 12.39
C ALA A 26 4.44 -0.99 12.52
N SER A 27 3.13 -0.93 12.28
CA SER A 27 2.34 0.31 12.42
C SER A 27 2.29 0.79 13.87
N PHE A 28 2.09 -0.11 14.83
CA PHE A 28 2.11 0.27 16.25
C PHE A 28 3.49 0.75 16.69
N GLU A 29 4.55 0.10 16.24
CA GLU A 29 5.92 0.52 16.54
C GLU A 29 6.22 1.92 15.97
N ALA A 30 5.82 2.19 14.73
CA ALA A 30 5.99 3.51 14.10
C ALA A 30 5.30 4.62 14.92
N VAL A 31 4.08 4.35 15.39
CA VAL A 31 3.31 5.29 16.23
C VAL A 31 3.97 5.47 17.60
N ASP A 32 4.34 4.38 18.28
CA ASP A 32 4.96 4.43 19.61
C ASP A 32 6.29 5.19 19.59
N LYS A 33 7.14 4.90 18.60
CA LYS A 33 8.46 5.53 18.44
C LYS A 33 8.42 6.88 17.73
N LYS A 34 7.27 7.30 17.21
CA LYS A 34 7.08 8.53 16.42
C LYS A 34 8.05 8.64 15.24
N ILE A 35 8.14 7.57 14.47
CA ILE A 35 8.98 7.46 13.27
C ILE A 35 8.10 7.08 12.07
N GLU A 36 8.65 7.26 10.87
CA GLU A 36 7.92 6.91 9.65
C GLU A 36 7.75 5.38 9.53
N LEU A 37 6.59 4.96 9.03
CA LEU A 37 6.27 3.53 8.89
C LEU A 37 7.22 2.83 7.92
N ILE A 38 7.65 3.51 6.85
CA ILE A 38 8.63 2.97 5.90
C ILE A 38 9.95 2.59 6.59
N ASP A 39 10.38 3.38 7.57
CA ASP A 39 11.60 3.09 8.32
C ASP A 39 11.44 1.88 9.24
N VAL A 40 10.24 1.63 9.77
CA VAL A 40 9.98 0.42 10.55
C VAL A 40 9.93 -0.79 9.63
N CYS A 41 9.18 -0.69 8.53
CA CYS A 41 9.07 -1.75 7.53
C CYS A 41 10.42 -2.18 6.96
N SER A 42 11.34 -1.24 6.68
CA SER A 42 12.69 -1.56 6.19
C SER A 42 13.57 -2.29 7.22
N ARG A 43 13.20 -2.24 8.51
CA ARG A 43 13.88 -2.91 9.62
C ARG A 43 13.16 -4.16 10.11
N THR A 44 11.91 -4.37 9.70
CA THR A 44 11.13 -5.58 10.02
C THR A 44 11.64 -6.74 9.17
N PRO A 45 12.23 -7.80 9.76
CA PRO A 45 12.88 -8.87 9.01
C PRO A 45 12.00 -9.54 7.95
N GLU A 46 10.72 -9.75 8.26
CA GLU A 46 9.74 -10.38 7.38
C GLU A 46 9.46 -9.52 6.13
N ILE A 47 9.48 -8.20 6.27
CA ILE A 47 9.25 -7.25 5.17
C ILE A 47 10.56 -7.03 4.39
N ALA A 48 11.67 -6.82 5.08
CA ALA A 48 12.99 -6.58 4.48
C ALA A 48 13.54 -7.81 3.74
N ALA A 49 13.07 -9.02 4.09
CA ALA A 49 13.38 -10.23 3.33
C ALA A 49 12.52 -10.39 2.07
N ALA A 50 11.35 -9.75 2.02
CA ALA A 50 10.42 -9.83 0.89
C ALA A 50 10.70 -8.76 -0.19
N PHE A 51 11.19 -7.57 0.20
CA PHE A 51 11.31 -6.44 -0.72
C PHE A 51 12.67 -5.73 -0.62
N SER A 52 13.14 -5.24 -1.75
CA SER A 52 14.22 -4.26 -1.84
C SER A 52 13.78 -2.88 -1.30
N ALA A 53 14.77 -2.00 -1.09
CA ALA A 53 14.49 -0.62 -0.67
C ALA A 53 13.66 0.12 -1.71
N GLU A 54 13.98 -0.05 -3.00
CA GLU A 54 13.27 0.57 -4.11
C GLU A 54 11.82 0.08 -4.22
N GLU A 55 11.58 -1.22 -4.06
CA GLU A 55 10.22 -1.78 -4.04
C GLU A 55 9.42 -1.23 -2.86
N LEU A 56 10.03 -1.17 -1.67
CA LEU A 56 9.38 -0.61 -0.49
C LEU A 56 9.06 0.88 -0.69
N GLU A 57 9.98 1.69 -1.21
CA GLU A 57 9.72 3.10 -1.55
C GLU A 57 8.55 3.26 -2.53
N ALA A 58 8.47 2.40 -3.56
CA ALA A 58 7.37 2.44 -4.52
C ALA A 58 6.00 2.14 -3.87
N MET A 59 5.94 1.29 -2.84
CA MET A 59 4.71 1.03 -2.07
C MET A 59 4.28 2.22 -1.22
N PHE A 60 5.23 3.09 -0.85
CA PHE A 60 4.99 4.33 -0.12
C PHE A 60 4.89 5.56 -1.05
N ASP A 61 4.71 5.37 -2.35
CA ASP A 61 4.29 6.46 -3.24
C ASP A 61 2.74 6.53 -3.28
N PRO A 62 2.12 7.64 -2.84
CA PRO A 62 0.67 7.81 -2.91
C PRO A 62 0.09 7.64 -4.33
N MET A 63 0.87 7.97 -5.37
CA MET A 63 0.45 7.83 -6.76
C MET A 63 0.24 6.37 -7.17
N ASN A 64 0.92 5.44 -6.51
CA ASN A 64 0.80 4.00 -6.77
C ASN A 64 -0.39 3.36 -6.03
N HIS A 65 -1.22 4.15 -5.33
CA HIS A 65 -2.34 3.66 -4.52
C HIS A 65 -3.65 4.43 -4.76
N ILE A 66 -3.92 4.78 -6.02
CA ILE A 66 -5.16 5.48 -6.43
C ILE A 66 -6.24 4.55 -7.00
N GLY A 67 -5.96 3.24 -7.12
CA GLY A 67 -6.90 2.25 -7.65
C GLY A 67 -7.44 2.64 -9.03
N VAL A 68 -8.75 2.44 -9.22
CA VAL A 68 -9.47 2.76 -10.47
C VAL A 68 -10.03 4.19 -10.50
N SER A 69 -9.48 5.10 -9.68
CA SER A 69 -10.01 6.47 -9.57
C SER A 69 -10.05 7.20 -10.92
N GLY A 70 -9.04 7.01 -11.78
CA GLY A 70 -9.03 7.57 -13.13
C GLY A 70 -10.17 7.06 -14.00
N GLU A 71 -10.37 5.73 -14.02
CA GLU A 71 -11.43 5.09 -14.80
C GLU A 71 -12.83 5.55 -14.36
N ILE A 72 -13.05 5.71 -13.06
CA ILE A 72 -14.32 6.21 -12.52
C ILE A 72 -14.58 7.65 -13.00
N VAL A 73 -13.56 8.50 -12.99
CA VAL A 73 -13.69 9.89 -13.45
C VAL A 73 -13.98 9.94 -14.95
N ASP A 74 -13.26 9.15 -15.74
CA ASP A 74 -13.47 9.07 -17.19
C ASP A 74 -14.88 8.62 -17.53
N GLU A 75 -15.38 7.59 -16.84
CA GLU A 75 -16.74 7.08 -17.02
C GLU A 75 -17.79 8.14 -16.65
N ALA A 76 -17.63 8.81 -15.51
CA ALA A 76 -18.53 9.87 -15.08
C ALA A 76 -18.61 11.03 -16.09
N VAL A 77 -17.46 11.44 -16.64
CA VAL A 77 -17.39 12.50 -17.66
C VAL A 77 -18.05 12.06 -18.96
N ASN A 78 -17.85 10.82 -19.38
CA ASN A 78 -18.47 10.27 -20.58
C ASN A 78 -20.00 10.22 -20.47
N LEU A 79 -20.53 9.73 -19.35
CA LEU A 79 -21.97 9.71 -19.07
C LEU A 79 -22.58 11.12 -19.12
N ALA A 80 -21.92 12.11 -18.53
CA ALA A 80 -22.39 13.49 -18.55
C ALA A 80 -22.43 14.08 -19.96
N ARG A 81 -21.43 13.77 -20.80
CA ARG A 81 -21.40 14.21 -22.21
C ARG A 81 -22.50 13.56 -23.05
N LEU A 82 -22.78 12.27 -22.83
CA LEU A 82 -23.86 11.56 -23.53
C LEU A 82 -25.25 12.10 -23.17
N ALA A 83 -25.44 12.55 -21.93
CA ALA A 83 -26.74 13.03 -21.45
C ALA A 83 -27.15 14.41 -22.03
N VAL A 84 -26.20 15.16 -22.60
CA VAL A 84 -26.44 16.51 -23.16
C VAL A 84 -26.40 16.55 -24.70
N GLN A 85 -26.23 15.39 -25.35
CA GLN A 85 -26.39 15.22 -26.81
C GLN A 85 -27.83 14.86 -27.15
#